data_AF-A0A078BBW9-F1
#
_entry.id   AF-A0A078BBW9-F1
#
_cell.length_a   1.000
_cell.length_b   1.000
_cell.length_c   1.000
_cell.angle_alpha   90.00
_cell.angle_beta   90.00
_cell.angle_gamma   90.00
#
_symmetry.space_group_name_H-M   'P 1'
#
loop_
_entity.id
_entity.type
_entity.pdbx_description
1 polymer ?
#
loop_
_entity_poly.entity_id
_entity_poly.type
_entity_poly.pdbx_seq_one_letter_code
_entity_poly.pdbx_strand_id
1 'polypeptide(L)'
;MLGLYPPIQSKQLSPGEYDSLRNGKAMPKVMIRKSRQLYENFQQKSIIDGYQFIPVFNYLERNLNDDTIFDNCPYANERKTHNENDPAAFKEVADDYLSVLRDSITKAFNLTQEESQNLEMPRLGDYGDLFRCEDFEGDKRRFEFTSQEVYYLRTLQRDGLRIPCGEEGRQLFMTKQFRKPMTKMLERIRDIIFKNQTEDSLRVWSYSAHDDTISNGIPFLQPINYEIVDIPYASSFVFEAYFNQSCLDALEDPQMKRQCFKILSYHNNNPLQFQTCQQSNIQKGLGKGYFCQLDDFLEHLSNVSFKGDITKACQQQWTPPDNNFTQRPFLNL
;
A
#
# COMPACT_ATOMS: atom_id res chain seq x y z
N MET A 1 -13.97 -6.43 -3.91
CA MET A 1 -14.22 -6.05 -2.50
C MET A 1 -15.62 -5.43 -2.39
N LEU A 2 -16.42 -5.81 -1.40
CA LEU A 2 -17.69 -5.15 -1.09
C LEU A 2 -17.46 -4.32 0.18
N GLY A 3 -17.60 -2.99 0.10
CA GLY A 3 -17.56 -2.12 1.27
C GLY A 3 -18.91 -2.15 1.97
N LEU A 4 -18.95 -2.63 3.21
CA LEU A 4 -20.13 -2.63 4.08
C LEU A 4 -19.97 -1.49 5.09
N TYR A 5 -20.79 -0.45 4.98
CA TYR A 5 -20.81 0.66 5.95
C TYR A 5 -21.94 0.47 6.98
N PRO A 6 -21.75 0.91 8.24
CA PRO A 6 -22.81 0.93 9.24
C PRO A 6 -24.00 1.79 8.77
N PRO A 7 -25.20 1.54 9.28
CA PRO A 7 -26.41 2.15 8.74
C PRO A 7 -26.40 3.67 8.87
N ILE A 8 -26.76 4.35 7.78
CA ILE A 8 -27.22 5.74 7.85
C ILE A 8 -28.44 5.76 8.79
N GLN A 9 -28.55 6.78 9.66
CA GLN A 9 -29.75 6.97 10.50
C GLN A 9 -31.04 7.12 9.67
N SER A 10 -30.90 7.39 8.36
CA SER A 10 -31.96 7.32 7.36
C SER A 10 -32.17 5.89 6.88
N LYS A 11 -33.39 5.37 7.03
CA LYS A 11 -33.81 4.08 6.44
C LYS A 11 -34.05 4.14 4.92
N GLN A 12 -33.82 5.29 4.27
CA GLN A 12 -34.09 5.49 2.86
C GLN A 12 -32.83 5.98 2.13
N LEU A 13 -32.52 5.30 1.03
CA LEU A 13 -31.51 5.71 0.07
C LEU A 13 -31.98 6.98 -0.66
N SER A 14 -31.06 7.87 -0.97
CA SER A 14 -31.29 9.01 -1.83
C SER A 14 -31.58 8.57 -3.27
N PRO A 15 -32.23 9.41 -4.11
CA PRO A 15 -32.48 9.12 -5.51
C PRO A 15 -31.20 8.78 -6.30
N GLY A 16 -30.08 9.48 -6.03
CA GLY A 16 -28.80 9.21 -6.69
C GLY A 16 -28.17 7.87 -6.30
N GLU A 17 -28.29 7.47 -5.04
CA GLU A 17 -27.88 6.12 -4.59
C GLU A 17 -28.74 5.04 -5.25
N TYR A 18 -30.06 5.26 -5.32
CA TYR A 18 -30.98 4.36 -5.99
C TYR A 18 -30.65 4.18 -7.48
N ASP A 19 -30.34 5.27 -8.19
CA ASP A 19 -29.96 5.24 -9.59
C ASP A 19 -28.59 4.60 -9.82
N SER A 20 -27.62 4.80 -8.91
CA SER A 20 -26.32 4.14 -8.94
C SER A 20 -26.46 2.61 -8.81
N LEU A 21 -27.30 2.15 -7.88
CA LEU A 21 -27.60 0.73 -7.70
C LEU A 21 -28.33 0.13 -8.90
N ARG A 22 -29.29 0.86 -9.48
CA ARG A 22 -30.13 0.39 -10.58
C ARG A 22 -29.39 0.33 -11.92
N ASN A 23 -28.54 1.31 -12.20
CA ASN A 23 -27.85 1.42 -13.48
C ASN A 23 -26.57 0.59 -13.55
N GLY A 24 -26.17 -0.06 -12.45
CA GLY A 24 -25.25 -1.20 -12.45
C GLY A 24 -23.85 -0.92 -12.98
N LYS A 25 -23.44 0.34 -13.16
CA LYS A 25 -22.12 0.67 -13.70
C LYS A 25 -20.97 0.27 -12.78
N ALA A 26 -21.24 -0.09 -11.53
CA ALA A 26 -20.22 -0.49 -10.55
C ALA A 26 -20.68 -1.50 -9.48
N MET A 27 -21.86 -2.13 -9.63
CA MET A 27 -22.27 -3.22 -8.74
C MET A 27 -22.11 -4.56 -9.45
N PRO A 28 -21.40 -5.55 -8.87
CA PRO A 28 -21.45 -6.91 -9.39
C PRO A 28 -22.91 -7.37 -9.39
N LYS A 29 -23.34 -8.07 -10.44
CA LYS A 29 -24.65 -8.74 -10.46
C LYS A 29 -24.65 -9.83 -9.37
N VAL A 30 -25.08 -9.48 -8.16
CA VAL A 30 -25.19 -10.45 -7.07
C VAL A 30 -26.41 -11.33 -7.36
N MET A 31 -26.18 -12.52 -7.93
CA MET A 31 -27.20 -13.55 -8.02
C MET A 31 -27.27 -14.31 -6.69
N ILE A 32 -28.28 -13.99 -5.89
CA ILE A 32 -28.57 -14.75 -4.67
C ILE A 32 -29.43 -15.95 -5.05
N ARG A 33 -28.86 -17.16 -4.89
CA ARG A 33 -29.62 -18.41 -5.05
C ARG A 33 -30.83 -18.37 -4.11
N LYS A 34 -32.02 -18.63 -4.64
CA LYS A 34 -33.31 -18.66 -3.90
C LYS A 34 -33.76 -17.30 -3.32
N SER A 35 -33.37 -16.17 -3.93
CA SER A 35 -33.84 -14.83 -3.53
C SER A 35 -35.36 -14.73 -3.35
N ARG A 36 -36.14 -15.40 -4.21
CA ARG A 36 -37.60 -15.45 -4.16
C ARG A 36 -38.15 -16.07 -2.86
N GLN A 37 -37.55 -17.18 -2.39
CA GLN A 37 -37.93 -17.79 -1.10
C GLN A 37 -37.56 -16.91 0.10
N LEU A 38 -36.47 -16.13 0.02
CA LEU A 38 -36.10 -15.19 1.09
C LEU A 38 -37.09 -14.02 1.16
N TYR A 39 -37.48 -13.45 0.02
CA TYR A 39 -38.52 -12.40 -0.05
C TYR A 39 -39.87 -12.89 0.49
N GLU A 40 -40.28 -14.09 0.11
CA GLU A 40 -41.56 -14.69 0.50
C GLU A 40 -41.60 -15.05 1.99
N ASN A 41 -40.49 -15.54 2.56
CA ASN A 41 -40.45 -15.99 3.95
C ASN A 41 -40.16 -14.89 4.98
N PHE A 42 -39.38 -13.86 4.61
CA PHE A 42 -38.90 -12.87 5.58
C PHE A 42 -39.49 -11.46 5.38
N GLN A 43 -40.32 -11.24 4.36
CA GLN A 43 -40.87 -9.91 3.98
C GLN A 43 -39.82 -8.79 3.91
N GLN A 44 -38.54 -9.15 3.79
CA GLN A 44 -37.45 -8.19 3.74
C GLN A 44 -37.39 -7.58 2.35
N LYS A 45 -37.60 -6.26 2.24
CA LYS A 45 -37.47 -5.51 0.99
C LYS A 45 -36.01 -5.40 0.51
N SER A 46 -35.05 -5.71 1.38
CA SER A 46 -33.61 -5.83 1.11
C SER A 46 -33.10 -7.09 1.79
N ILE A 47 -32.34 -7.91 1.06
CA ILE A 47 -31.84 -9.22 1.53
C ILE A 47 -30.72 -9.05 2.57
N ILE A 48 -30.21 -7.82 2.75
CA ILE A 48 -29.30 -7.46 3.83
C ILE A 48 -29.87 -6.22 4.51
N ASP A 49 -30.48 -6.39 5.68
CA ASP A 49 -30.98 -5.29 6.50
C ASP A 49 -29.82 -4.64 7.25
N GLY A 50 -29.78 -3.31 7.30
CA GLY A 50 -28.75 -2.55 8.00
C GLY A 50 -27.41 -2.33 7.26
N TYR A 51 -27.33 -2.62 5.96
CA TYR A 51 -26.10 -2.41 5.17
C TYR A 51 -26.34 -1.51 3.96
N GLN A 52 -25.37 -0.64 3.69
CA GLN A 52 -25.29 0.14 2.46
C GLN A 52 -24.22 -0.45 1.53
N PHE A 53 -24.59 -0.67 0.27
CA PHE A 53 -23.63 -1.06 -0.76
C PHE A 53 -22.93 0.18 -1.31
N ILE A 54 -21.61 0.22 -1.17
CA ILE A 54 -20.77 1.24 -1.79
C ILE A 54 -20.07 0.62 -3.01
N PRO A 55 -20.17 1.24 -4.20
CA PRO A 55 -19.50 0.72 -5.38
C PRO A 55 -17.98 0.75 -5.20
N VAL A 56 -17.33 -0.36 -5.57
CA VAL A 56 -15.86 -0.47 -5.65
C VAL A 56 -15.49 -0.59 -7.11
N PHE A 57 -14.74 0.40 -7.61
CA PHE A 57 -14.28 0.44 -8.98
C PHE A 57 -12.98 -0.35 -9.10
N ASN A 58 -12.95 -1.31 -10.02
CA ASN A 58 -11.76 -2.08 -10.37
C ASN A 58 -11.48 -1.88 -11.86
N TYR A 59 -10.20 -1.76 -12.21
CA TYR A 59 -9.75 -1.63 -13.58
C TYR A 59 -8.87 -2.85 -13.89
N LEU A 60 -9.22 -3.61 -14.93
CA LEU A 60 -8.47 -4.81 -15.35
C LEU A 60 -7.55 -4.53 -16.56
N GLU A 61 -7.69 -3.38 -17.19
CA GLU A 61 -6.95 -3.06 -18.40
C GLU A 61 -5.54 -2.57 -18.06
N ARG A 62 -4.53 -3.25 -18.64
CA ARG A 62 -3.14 -2.77 -18.62
C ARG A 62 -3.08 -1.43 -19.34
N ASN A 63 -2.86 -0.37 -18.57
CA ASN A 63 -2.83 0.98 -19.08
C ASN A 63 -1.68 1.73 -18.41
N LEU A 64 -0.73 2.24 -19.19
CA LEU A 64 0.37 3.03 -18.68
C LEU A 64 -0.08 4.30 -17.92
N ASN A 65 -1.31 4.76 -18.11
CA ASN A 65 -1.89 5.88 -17.36
C ASN A 65 -2.60 5.45 -16.08
N ASP A 66 -2.75 4.15 -15.85
CA ASP A 66 -3.22 3.64 -14.58
C ASP A 66 -2.06 3.43 -13.59
N ASP A 67 -2.33 3.75 -12.34
CA ASP A 67 -1.35 4.05 -11.30
C ASP A 67 -1.33 3.01 -10.18
N THR A 68 -2.09 1.94 -10.36
CA THR A 68 -2.58 1.06 -9.28
C THR A 68 -1.82 -0.26 -9.21
N ILE A 69 -1.24 -0.74 -10.31
CA ILE A 69 -0.64 -2.06 -10.40
C ILE A 69 0.73 -2.02 -11.08
N PHE A 70 1.60 -2.95 -10.71
CA PHE A 70 2.94 -3.13 -11.30
C PHE A 70 2.90 -3.27 -12.82
N ASP A 71 1.91 -4.00 -13.35
CA ASP A 71 1.71 -4.23 -14.78
C ASP A 71 1.62 -2.93 -15.61
N ASN A 72 1.28 -1.80 -14.99
CA ASN A 72 1.21 -0.50 -15.66
C ASN A 72 2.55 0.25 -15.71
N CYS A 73 3.62 -0.36 -15.22
CA CYS A 73 4.99 0.08 -15.39
C CYS A 73 5.86 -1.11 -15.84
N PRO A 74 5.92 -1.39 -17.16
CA PRO A 74 6.65 -2.53 -17.72
C PRO A 74 8.06 -2.71 -17.14
N TYR A 75 8.86 -1.64 -17.07
CA TYR A 75 10.19 -1.69 -16.45
C TYR A 75 10.19 -2.30 -15.04
N ALA A 76 9.33 -1.77 -14.15
CA ALA A 76 9.26 -2.22 -12.76
C ALA A 76 8.72 -3.66 -12.66
N ASN A 77 7.76 -4.01 -13.52
CA ASN A 77 7.15 -5.33 -13.54
C ASN A 77 8.11 -6.42 -14.06
N GLU A 78 8.80 -6.15 -15.17
CA GLU A 78 9.81 -7.03 -15.76
C GLU A 78 10.92 -7.32 -14.76
N ARG A 79 11.45 -6.25 -14.13
CA ARG A 79 12.46 -6.36 -13.07
C ARG A 79 11.97 -7.19 -11.89
N LYS A 80 10.77 -6.89 -11.36
CA LYS A 80 10.18 -7.64 -10.23
C LYS A 80 10.05 -9.12 -10.60
N THR A 81 9.40 -9.41 -11.71
CA THR A 81 9.08 -10.78 -12.15
C THR A 81 10.34 -11.61 -12.37
N HIS A 82 11.38 -11.02 -12.96
CA HIS A 82 12.67 -11.69 -13.11
C HIS A 82 13.30 -11.97 -11.74
N ASN A 83 13.47 -10.93 -10.91
CA ASN A 83 14.23 -11.04 -9.68
C ASN A 83 13.52 -11.86 -8.59
N GLU A 84 12.19 -11.98 -8.64
CA GLU A 84 11.39 -12.77 -7.70
C GLU A 84 11.74 -14.26 -7.75
N ASN A 85 12.22 -14.74 -8.91
CA ASN A 85 12.64 -16.11 -9.12
C ASN A 85 14.17 -16.26 -9.25
N ASP A 86 14.94 -15.19 -9.08
CA ASP A 86 16.41 -15.20 -9.21
C ASP A 86 17.07 -15.18 -7.82
N PRO A 87 17.71 -16.28 -7.39
CA PRO A 87 18.43 -16.33 -6.12
C PRO A 87 19.50 -15.24 -5.98
N ALA A 88 20.09 -14.80 -7.10
CA ALA A 88 21.13 -13.76 -7.09
C ALA A 88 20.59 -12.41 -6.62
N ALA A 89 19.29 -12.14 -6.79
CA ALA A 89 18.64 -10.94 -6.28
C ALA A 89 18.64 -10.87 -4.75
N PHE A 90 18.66 -12.03 -4.08
CA PHE A 90 18.57 -12.16 -2.62
C PHE A 90 19.92 -12.44 -1.95
N LYS A 91 21.03 -12.45 -2.70
CA LYS A 91 22.36 -12.86 -2.21
C LYS A 91 22.82 -12.19 -0.91
N GLU A 92 22.36 -10.95 -0.66
CA GLU A 92 22.78 -10.15 0.50
C GLU A 92 22.07 -10.56 1.80
N VAL A 93 20.94 -11.26 1.70
CA VAL A 93 20.12 -11.64 2.87
C VAL A 93 19.88 -13.15 2.95
N ALA A 94 20.10 -13.89 1.86
CA ALA A 94 19.73 -15.30 1.77
C ALA A 94 20.37 -16.16 2.87
N ASP A 95 21.66 -15.96 3.17
CA ASP A 95 22.37 -16.73 4.17
C ASP A 95 21.82 -16.50 5.59
N ASP A 96 21.41 -15.28 5.92
CA ASP A 96 20.81 -14.96 7.22
C ASP A 96 19.49 -15.69 7.41
N TYR A 97 18.64 -15.73 6.38
CA TYR A 97 17.38 -16.45 6.43
C TYR A 97 17.58 -17.97 6.46
N LEU A 98 18.40 -18.51 5.55
CA LEU A 98 18.59 -19.94 5.40
C LEU A 98 19.31 -20.55 6.62
N SER A 99 20.27 -19.84 7.22
CA SER A 99 20.96 -20.33 8.41
C SER A 99 20.04 -20.48 9.63
N VAL A 100 19.00 -19.65 9.72
CA VAL A 100 18.02 -19.69 10.83
C VAL A 100 16.85 -20.64 10.51
N LEU A 101 16.33 -20.61 9.29
CA LEU A 101 15.05 -21.24 8.96
C LEU A 101 15.16 -22.62 8.31
N ARG A 102 16.29 -22.97 7.68
CA ARG A 102 16.38 -24.18 6.84
C ARG A 102 15.96 -25.44 7.58
N ASP A 103 16.50 -25.70 8.76
CA ASP A 103 16.22 -26.91 9.53
C ASP A 103 14.76 -26.99 9.99
N SER A 104 14.22 -25.88 10.46
CA SER A 104 12.86 -25.82 10.99
C SER A 104 11.80 -25.88 9.89
N ILE A 105 12.05 -25.25 8.74
CA ILE A 105 11.23 -25.42 7.53
C ILE A 105 11.30 -26.85 7.00
N THR A 106 12.50 -27.46 6.99
CA THR A 106 12.68 -28.85 6.58
C THR A 106 11.81 -29.80 7.42
N LYS A 107 11.78 -29.59 8.75
CA LYS A 107 10.94 -30.38 9.67
C LYS A 107 9.45 -30.07 9.51
N ALA A 108 9.09 -28.79 9.41
CA ALA A 108 7.69 -28.36 9.31
C ALA A 108 6.99 -28.90 8.04
N PHE A 109 7.72 -28.97 6.92
CA PHE A 109 7.17 -29.37 5.63
C PHE A 109 7.63 -30.76 5.18
N ASN A 110 8.31 -31.51 6.04
CA ASN A 110 8.85 -32.85 5.74
C ASN A 110 9.68 -32.90 4.45
N LEU A 111 10.56 -31.92 4.26
CA LEU A 111 11.41 -31.84 3.06
C LEU A 111 12.47 -32.94 3.08
N THR A 112 12.79 -33.48 1.92
CA THR A 112 13.94 -34.38 1.76
C THR A 112 15.25 -33.63 1.99
N GLN A 113 16.34 -34.36 2.24
CA GLN A 113 17.68 -33.75 2.40
C GLN A 113 18.09 -32.96 1.15
N GLU A 114 17.79 -33.47 -0.04
CA GLU A 114 18.05 -32.80 -1.31
C GLU A 114 17.27 -31.49 -1.43
N GLU A 115 15.98 -31.49 -1.10
CA GLU A 115 15.15 -30.28 -1.10
C GLU A 115 15.60 -29.24 -0.08
N SER A 116 16.05 -29.69 1.10
CA SER A 116 16.58 -28.82 2.15
C SER A 116 17.90 -28.14 1.74
N GLN A 117 18.79 -28.89 1.09
CA GLN A 117 20.07 -28.38 0.59
C GLN A 117 19.89 -27.39 -0.56
N ASN A 118 18.89 -27.63 -1.42
CA ASN A 118 18.54 -26.78 -2.55
C ASN A 118 17.46 -25.73 -2.19
N LEU A 119 17.24 -25.47 -0.90
CA LEU A 119 16.28 -24.46 -0.46
C LEU A 119 16.83 -23.06 -0.71
N GLU A 120 16.11 -22.28 -1.52
CA GLU A 120 16.44 -20.90 -1.89
C GLU A 120 15.37 -19.94 -1.37
N MET A 121 15.68 -18.64 -1.38
CA MET A 121 14.81 -17.58 -0.85
C MET A 121 13.39 -17.56 -1.44
N PRO A 122 13.16 -17.70 -2.76
CA PRO A 122 11.80 -17.72 -3.31
C PRO A 122 10.95 -18.85 -2.72
N ARG A 123 11.49 -20.08 -2.71
CA ARG A 123 10.82 -21.26 -2.15
C ARG A 123 10.64 -21.15 -0.63
N LEU A 124 11.60 -20.53 0.07
CA LEU A 124 11.47 -20.23 1.49
C LEU A 124 10.30 -19.25 1.73
N GLY A 125 10.13 -18.27 0.86
CA GLY A 125 9.02 -17.31 0.86
C GLY A 125 7.65 -17.99 0.78
N ASP A 126 7.49 -18.96 -0.11
CA ASP A 126 6.25 -19.76 -0.22
C ASP A 126 5.90 -20.47 1.09
N TYR A 127 6.90 -21.06 1.77
CA TYR A 127 6.70 -21.69 3.08
C TYR A 127 6.36 -20.66 4.17
N GLY A 128 6.95 -19.46 4.10
CA GLY A 128 6.64 -18.36 5.00
C GLY A 128 5.20 -17.87 4.86
N ASP A 129 4.68 -17.76 3.63
CA ASP A 129 3.29 -17.38 3.37
C ASP A 129 2.31 -18.43 3.89
N LEU A 130 2.58 -19.73 3.63
CA LEU A 130 1.79 -20.83 4.17
C LEU A 130 1.75 -20.81 5.71
N PHE A 131 2.91 -20.65 6.35
CA PHE A 131 2.99 -20.52 7.81
C PHE A 131 2.13 -19.36 8.32
N ARG A 132 2.14 -18.21 7.65
CA ARG A 132 1.39 -17.03 8.05
C ARG A 132 -0.12 -17.21 7.88
N CYS A 133 -0.54 -17.88 6.81
CA CYS A 133 -1.94 -18.23 6.59
C CYS A 133 -2.44 -19.17 7.70
N GLU A 134 -1.70 -20.24 7.99
CA GLU A 134 -2.07 -21.21 9.04
C GLU A 134 -2.11 -20.55 10.43
N ASP A 135 -1.13 -19.71 10.77
CA ASP A 135 -1.10 -18.99 12.05
C ASP A 135 -2.29 -18.02 12.18
N PHE A 136 -2.67 -17.34 11.09
CA PHE A 136 -3.83 -16.44 11.07
C PHE A 136 -5.16 -17.19 11.21
N GLU A 137 -5.30 -18.35 10.57
CA GLU A 137 -6.51 -19.19 10.66
C GLU A 137 -6.63 -19.93 12.00
N GLY A 138 -5.55 -19.92 12.81
CA GLY A 138 -5.50 -20.64 14.08
C GLY A 138 -5.31 -22.15 13.89
N ASP A 139 -4.76 -22.55 12.75
CA ASP A 139 -4.48 -23.94 12.43
C ASP A 139 -3.41 -24.51 13.35
N LYS A 140 -3.45 -25.83 13.53
CA LYS A 140 -2.41 -26.51 14.30
C LYS A 140 -1.08 -26.36 13.57
N ARG A 141 -0.12 -25.68 14.21
CA ARG A 141 1.22 -25.49 13.68
C ARG A 141 1.89 -26.82 13.33
N ARG A 142 2.47 -26.87 12.13
CA ARG A 142 3.25 -28.02 11.64
C ARG A 142 4.52 -28.26 12.46
N PHE A 143 5.05 -27.19 13.04
CA PHE A 143 6.29 -27.17 13.81
C PHE A 143 6.25 -26.04 14.84
N GLU A 144 6.91 -26.25 15.98
CA GLU A 144 7.05 -25.24 17.03
C GLU A 144 8.28 -24.37 16.75
N PHE A 145 8.06 -23.29 16.01
CA PHE A 145 9.10 -22.30 15.74
C PHE A 145 9.48 -21.51 17.00
N THR A 146 10.78 -21.30 17.20
CA THR A 146 11.33 -20.40 18.19
C THR A 146 10.97 -18.94 17.88
N SER A 147 11.08 -18.05 18.87
CA SER A 147 10.82 -16.61 18.66
C SER A 147 11.72 -15.99 17.60
N GLN A 148 12.96 -16.46 17.47
CA GLN A 148 13.88 -16.02 16.42
C GLN A 148 13.40 -16.47 15.05
N GLU A 149 13.02 -17.73 14.89
CA GLU A 149 12.51 -18.24 13.61
C GLU A 149 11.21 -17.53 13.20
N VAL A 150 10.30 -17.27 14.15
CA VAL A 150 9.08 -16.50 13.87
C VAL A 150 9.41 -15.07 13.41
N TYR A 151 10.43 -14.43 13.99
CA TYR A 151 10.89 -13.11 13.53
C TYR A 151 11.38 -13.17 12.08
N TYR A 152 12.22 -14.15 11.74
CA TYR A 152 12.73 -14.32 10.37
C TYR A 152 11.63 -14.69 9.38
N LEU A 153 10.65 -15.54 9.74
CA LEU A 153 9.50 -15.84 8.87
C LEU A 153 8.69 -14.57 8.57
N ARG A 154 8.53 -13.69 9.55
CA ARG A 154 7.80 -12.42 9.41
C ARG A 154 8.54 -11.41 8.52
N THR A 155 9.86 -11.29 8.65
CA THR A 155 10.67 -10.38 7.82
C THR A 155 10.94 -10.93 6.42
N LEU A 156 10.93 -12.26 6.25
CA LEU A 156 11.11 -12.94 4.97
C LEU A 156 10.08 -12.48 3.94
N GLN A 157 8.78 -12.44 4.29
CA GLN A 157 7.74 -11.98 3.37
C GLN A 157 7.95 -10.52 2.95
N ARG A 158 8.31 -9.65 3.90
CA ARG A 158 8.63 -8.24 3.61
C ARG A 158 9.77 -8.13 2.60
N ASP A 159 10.85 -8.89 2.81
CA ASP A 159 12.04 -8.87 1.96
C ASP A 159 11.79 -9.51 0.59
N GLY A 160 11.08 -10.64 0.56
CA GLY A 160 10.60 -11.32 -0.64
C GLY A 160 9.80 -10.41 -1.57
N LEU A 161 8.99 -9.49 -1.01
CA LEU A 161 8.16 -8.57 -1.81
C LEU A 161 8.89 -7.30 -2.26
N ARG A 162 9.89 -6.81 -1.50
CA ARG A 162 10.55 -5.52 -1.78
C ARG A 162 11.88 -5.64 -2.53
N ILE A 163 12.63 -6.72 -2.32
CA ILE A 163 13.95 -6.91 -2.94
C ILE A 163 13.83 -7.05 -4.46
N PRO A 164 12.91 -7.88 -5.01
CA PRO A 164 12.80 -8.05 -6.47
C PRO A 164 12.54 -6.74 -7.23
N CYS A 165 11.78 -5.84 -6.62
CA CYS A 165 11.46 -4.53 -7.20
C CYS A 165 12.71 -3.65 -7.38
N GLY A 166 13.66 -3.72 -6.44
CA GLY A 166 14.83 -2.85 -6.39
C GLY A 166 14.49 -1.37 -6.21
N GLU A 167 15.52 -0.52 -6.06
CA GLU A 167 15.29 0.92 -5.78
C GLU A 167 14.58 1.64 -6.93
N GLU A 168 15.08 1.49 -8.16
CA GLU A 168 14.53 2.20 -9.33
C GLU A 168 13.12 1.73 -9.70
N GLY A 169 12.89 0.41 -9.69
CA GLY A 169 11.55 -0.15 -9.93
C GLY A 169 10.56 0.34 -8.87
N ARG A 170 10.99 0.41 -7.61
CA ARG A 170 10.19 0.91 -6.50
C ARG A 170 9.88 2.40 -6.64
N GLN A 171 10.86 3.22 -6.98
CA GLN A 171 10.64 4.65 -7.21
C GLN A 171 9.63 4.88 -8.33
N LEU A 172 9.75 4.17 -9.46
CA LEU A 172 8.79 4.27 -10.55
C LEU A 172 7.39 3.83 -10.12
N PHE A 173 7.27 2.64 -9.54
CA PHE A 173 5.99 2.08 -9.11
C PHE A 173 5.31 2.96 -8.05
N MET A 174 6.02 3.32 -6.98
CA MET A 174 5.42 4.09 -5.89
C MET A 174 5.12 5.54 -6.31
N THR A 175 5.93 6.17 -7.17
CA THR A 175 5.61 7.51 -7.69
C THR A 175 4.27 7.49 -8.44
N LYS A 176 3.99 6.44 -9.23
CA LYS A 176 2.66 6.27 -9.84
C LYS A 176 1.59 6.06 -8.78
N GLN A 177 1.81 5.13 -7.85
CA GLN A 177 0.86 4.74 -6.81
C GLN A 177 0.38 5.92 -5.96
N PHE A 178 1.26 6.88 -5.66
CA PHE A 178 0.92 8.08 -4.90
C PHE A 178 0.35 9.24 -5.74
N ARG A 179 0.49 9.23 -7.08
CA ARG A 179 0.13 10.35 -7.95
C ARG A 179 -1.35 10.75 -7.88
N LYS A 180 -2.26 9.80 -8.09
CA LYS A 180 -3.72 10.03 -8.03
C LYS A 180 -4.20 10.45 -6.63
N PRO A 181 -3.93 9.72 -5.54
CA PRO A 181 -4.42 10.12 -4.22
C PRO A 181 -3.88 11.49 -3.79
N MET A 182 -2.61 11.81 -4.11
CA MET A 182 -2.06 13.13 -3.79
C MET A 182 -2.70 14.24 -4.63
N THR A 183 -2.90 14.03 -5.93
CA THR A 183 -3.65 14.97 -6.77
C THR A 183 -5.05 15.24 -6.19
N LYS A 184 -5.77 14.20 -5.76
CA LYS A 184 -7.10 14.34 -5.17
C LYS A 184 -7.10 15.04 -3.82
N MET A 185 -6.10 14.80 -2.98
CA MET A 185 -5.91 15.56 -1.74
C MET A 185 -5.66 17.04 -2.03
N LEU A 186 -4.83 17.36 -3.02
CA LEU A 186 -4.52 18.75 -3.40
C LEU A 186 -5.71 19.47 -4.04
N GLU A 187 -6.48 18.80 -4.90
CA GLU A 187 -7.75 19.32 -5.43
C GLU A 187 -8.68 19.69 -4.27
N ARG A 188 -8.83 18.81 -3.27
CA ARG A 188 -9.68 19.07 -2.10
C ARG A 188 -9.19 20.25 -1.28
N ILE A 189 -7.88 20.35 -1.03
CA ILE A 189 -7.25 21.48 -0.34
C ILE A 189 -7.53 22.79 -1.10
N ARG A 190 -7.37 22.77 -2.41
CA ARG A 190 -7.67 23.91 -3.29
C ARG A 190 -9.13 24.33 -3.16
N ASP A 191 -10.06 23.38 -3.22
CA ASP A 191 -11.49 23.68 -3.10
C ASP A 191 -11.83 24.27 -1.72
N ILE A 192 -11.12 23.87 -0.66
CA ILE A 192 -11.22 24.48 0.67
C ILE A 192 -10.73 25.94 0.65
N ILE A 193 -9.54 26.18 0.10
CA ILE A 193 -8.93 27.51 0.00
C ILE A 193 -9.84 28.51 -0.75
N PHE A 194 -10.45 28.06 -1.85
CA PHE A 194 -11.31 28.89 -2.70
C PHE A 194 -12.79 28.86 -2.33
N LYS A 195 -13.18 28.16 -1.24
CA LYS A 195 -14.58 27.99 -0.83
C LYS A 195 -15.49 27.42 -1.94
N ASN A 196 -14.93 26.58 -2.82
CA ASN A 196 -15.62 25.92 -3.94
C ASN A 196 -16.16 24.52 -3.57
N GLN A 197 -16.23 24.22 -2.28
CA GLN A 197 -16.66 22.91 -1.81
C GLN A 197 -18.16 22.73 -2.05
N THR A 198 -18.53 21.59 -2.60
CA THR A 198 -19.91 21.12 -2.76
C THR A 198 -20.18 19.90 -1.87
N GLU A 199 -21.44 19.49 -1.77
CA GLU A 199 -21.81 18.23 -1.10
C GLU A 199 -21.14 17.01 -1.75
N ASP A 200 -20.94 17.06 -3.07
CA ASP A 200 -20.31 15.99 -3.87
C ASP A 200 -18.77 16.02 -3.86
N SER A 201 -18.16 16.96 -3.14
CA SER A 201 -16.69 17.07 -3.11
C SER A 201 -16.07 15.85 -2.42
N LEU A 202 -15.09 15.23 -3.08
CA LEU A 202 -14.36 14.07 -2.57
C LEU A 202 -13.70 14.36 -1.21
N ARG A 203 -14.02 13.56 -0.19
CA ARG A 203 -13.45 13.68 1.17
C ARG A 203 -12.52 12.55 1.54
N VAL A 204 -12.76 11.35 1.00
CA VAL A 204 -12.00 10.13 1.30
C VAL A 204 -11.67 9.45 0.00
N TRP A 205 -10.39 9.15 -0.18
CA TRP A 205 -9.91 8.28 -1.25
C TRP A 205 -9.33 7.02 -0.61
N SER A 206 -9.89 5.86 -0.97
CA SER A 206 -9.39 4.57 -0.51
C SER A 206 -8.92 3.75 -1.70
N TYR A 207 -7.74 3.15 -1.56
CA TYR A 207 -7.19 2.25 -2.54
C TYR A 207 -6.85 0.93 -1.85
N SER A 208 -7.52 -0.14 -2.28
CA SER A 208 -7.20 -1.49 -1.82
C SER A 208 -6.12 -2.08 -2.71
N ALA A 209 -5.00 -2.46 -2.11
CA ALA A 209 -3.83 -2.99 -2.79
C ALA A 209 -3.42 -4.36 -2.21
N HIS A 210 -2.25 -4.84 -2.62
CA HIS A 210 -1.59 -6.01 -2.05
C HIS A 210 -0.48 -5.60 -1.06
N ASP A 211 0.03 -6.58 -0.32
CA ASP A 211 1.14 -6.44 0.61
C ASP A 211 2.42 -5.90 -0.05
N ASP A 212 2.64 -6.20 -1.33
CA ASP A 212 3.70 -5.62 -2.15
C ASP A 212 3.69 -4.08 -2.18
N THR A 213 2.53 -3.46 -2.08
CA THR A 213 2.35 -2.01 -2.10
C THR A 213 2.79 -1.42 -0.77
N ILE A 214 2.54 -2.13 0.34
CA ILE A 214 3.00 -1.75 1.68
C ILE A 214 4.52 -1.98 1.81
N SER A 215 5.01 -3.13 1.34
CA SER A 215 6.42 -3.51 1.41
C SER A 215 7.33 -2.53 0.66
N ASN A 216 6.84 -1.98 -0.45
CA ASN A 216 7.53 -1.01 -1.27
C ASN A 216 7.24 0.44 -0.86
N GLY A 217 6.07 0.73 -0.29
CA GLY A 217 5.67 2.09 0.05
C GLY A 217 6.48 2.70 1.20
N ILE A 218 6.84 1.94 2.22
CA ILE A 218 7.63 2.48 3.34
C ILE A 218 9.08 2.79 2.99
N PRO A 219 9.85 1.89 2.36
CA PRO A 219 11.19 2.25 1.92
C PRO A 219 11.17 3.39 0.88
N PHE A 220 10.09 3.55 0.10
CA PHE A 220 9.88 4.73 -0.74
C PHE A 220 9.63 6.01 0.07
N LEU A 221 8.75 5.97 1.07
CA LEU A 221 8.42 7.14 1.89
C LEU A 221 9.55 7.57 2.83
N GLN A 222 10.51 6.69 3.12
CA GLN A 222 11.68 6.93 3.98
C GLN A 222 11.33 7.61 5.33
N PRO A 223 10.40 7.03 6.12
CA PRO A 223 10.13 7.56 7.45
C PRO A 223 11.35 7.43 8.38
N ILE A 224 11.58 8.42 9.23
CA ILE A 224 12.68 8.41 10.19
C ILE A 224 12.37 7.47 11.36
N ASN A 225 13.39 6.74 11.84
CA ASN A 225 13.29 5.82 12.98
C ASN A 225 12.10 4.83 12.87
N TYR A 226 11.80 4.38 11.67
CA TYR A 226 10.67 3.51 11.40
C TYR A 226 11.13 2.30 10.59
N GLU A 227 11.02 1.12 11.19
CA GLU A 227 11.31 -0.15 10.54
C GLU A 227 10.05 -1.01 10.52
N ILE A 228 9.76 -1.59 9.36
CA ILE A 228 8.71 -2.60 9.24
C ILE A 228 9.33 -3.95 9.49
N VAL A 229 8.85 -4.64 10.51
CA VAL A 229 9.20 -6.05 10.72
C VAL A 229 8.33 -6.95 9.84
N ASP A 230 7.06 -6.63 9.68
CA ASP A 230 6.11 -7.45 8.93
C ASP A 230 4.93 -6.67 8.34
N ILE A 231 4.21 -7.33 7.43
CA ILE A 231 3.06 -6.77 6.72
C ILE A 231 1.82 -7.60 7.07
N PRO A 232 1.12 -7.27 8.16
CA PRO A 232 -0.09 -8.01 8.53
C PRO A 232 -1.23 -7.81 7.54
N TYR A 233 -2.19 -8.73 7.55
CA TYR A 233 -3.46 -8.55 6.84
C TYR A 233 -4.12 -7.23 7.23
N ALA A 234 -4.76 -6.59 6.26
CA ALA A 234 -5.35 -5.26 6.40
C ALA A 234 -4.35 -4.15 6.78
N SER A 235 -3.07 -4.32 6.44
CA SER A 235 -2.11 -3.21 6.54
C SER A 235 -2.55 -2.01 5.72
N SER A 236 -2.29 -0.81 6.23
CA SER A 236 -2.79 0.43 5.64
C SER A 236 -1.80 1.59 5.75
N PHE A 237 -1.78 2.43 4.70
CA PHE A 237 -1.26 3.79 4.76
C PHE A 237 -2.41 4.78 4.80
N VAL A 238 -2.30 5.75 5.71
CA VAL A 238 -3.29 6.82 5.83
C VAL A 238 -2.57 8.15 5.78
N PHE A 239 -3.08 9.06 4.95
CA PHE A 239 -2.64 10.46 4.89
C PHE A 239 -3.86 11.34 5.14
N GLU A 240 -3.80 12.14 6.18
CA GLU A 240 -4.91 12.97 6.65
C GLU A 240 -4.54 14.44 6.53
N ALA A 241 -5.35 15.21 5.80
CA ALA A 241 -5.19 16.65 5.67
C ALA A 241 -6.09 17.38 6.68
N TYR A 242 -5.45 18.04 7.65
CA TYR A 242 -6.10 18.89 8.64
C TYR A 242 -5.91 20.35 8.27
N PHE A 243 -6.86 21.21 8.65
CA PHE A 243 -6.72 22.65 8.48
C PHE A 243 -7.31 23.45 9.64
N ASN A 244 -6.82 24.68 9.83
CA ASN A 244 -7.35 25.62 10.80
C ASN A 244 -8.24 26.66 10.11
N GLN A 245 -9.55 26.65 10.42
CA GLN A 245 -10.52 27.56 9.79
C GLN A 245 -10.21 29.05 10.08
N SER A 246 -9.87 29.40 11.32
CA SER A 246 -9.52 30.78 11.69
C SER A 246 -8.29 31.28 10.92
N CYS A 247 -7.31 30.42 10.66
CA CYS A 247 -6.15 30.73 9.81
C CYS A 247 -6.57 31.00 8.35
N LEU A 248 -7.46 30.16 7.80
CA LEU A 248 -7.95 30.33 6.43
C LEU A 248 -8.77 31.61 6.24
N ASP A 249 -9.51 32.02 7.26
CA ASP A 249 -10.31 33.25 7.22
C ASP A 249 -9.47 34.51 7.49
N ALA A 250 -8.36 34.40 8.23
CA ALA A 250 -7.46 35.51 8.51
C ALA A 250 -6.53 35.89 7.34
N LEU A 251 -6.32 34.98 6.39
CA LEU A 251 -5.44 35.19 5.25
C LEU A 251 -6.26 35.53 3.99
N GLU A 252 -5.81 36.51 3.21
CA GLU A 252 -6.45 36.83 1.93
C GLU A 252 -5.83 36.03 0.78
N ASP A 253 -4.49 35.95 0.73
CA ASP A 253 -3.75 35.27 -0.34
C ASP A 253 -3.95 33.75 -0.32
N PRO A 254 -4.50 33.13 -1.40
CA PRO A 254 -4.64 31.70 -1.53
C PRO A 254 -3.34 30.89 -1.36
N GLN A 255 -2.18 31.42 -1.76
CA GLN A 255 -0.91 30.71 -1.57
C GLN A 255 -0.53 30.67 -0.10
N MET A 256 -0.66 31.78 0.62
CA MET A 256 -0.40 31.84 2.06
C MET A 256 -1.33 30.92 2.85
N LYS A 257 -2.57 30.69 2.39
CA LYS A 257 -3.51 29.76 3.04
C LYS A 257 -3.02 28.31 3.11
N ARG A 258 -2.06 27.90 2.28
CA ARG A 258 -1.46 26.55 2.33
C ARG A 258 -0.80 26.26 3.68
N GLN A 259 -0.28 27.28 4.35
CA GLN A 259 0.32 27.15 5.70
C GLN A 259 -0.71 26.81 6.79
N CYS A 260 -2.00 26.94 6.50
CA CYS A 260 -3.06 26.56 7.42
C CYS A 260 -3.32 25.05 7.41
N PHE A 261 -2.68 24.29 6.52
CA PHE A 261 -2.87 22.85 6.35
C PHE A 261 -1.72 22.03 6.94
N LYS A 262 -2.07 20.96 7.63
CA LYS A 262 -1.14 19.95 8.17
C LYS A 262 -1.49 18.58 7.63
N ILE A 263 -0.48 17.81 7.26
CA ILE A 263 -0.61 16.42 6.84
C ILE A 263 -0.10 15.52 7.96
N LEU A 264 -0.93 14.58 8.40
CA LEU A 264 -0.53 13.51 9.29
C LEU A 264 -0.52 12.20 8.49
N SER A 265 0.55 11.42 8.67
CA SER A 265 0.78 10.18 7.92
C SER A 265 0.90 9.01 8.88
N TYR A 266 0.29 7.88 8.55
CA TYR A 266 0.28 6.70 9.40
C TYR A 266 0.51 5.42 8.62
N HIS A 267 1.17 4.45 9.26
CA HIS A 267 1.17 3.04 8.84
C HIS A 267 0.66 2.19 9.98
N ASN A 268 -0.47 1.50 9.78
CA ASN A 268 -1.14 0.69 10.81
C ASN A 268 -1.33 1.48 12.13
N ASN A 269 -1.86 2.71 12.01
CA ASN A 269 -2.04 3.67 13.11
C ASN A 269 -0.74 4.15 13.81
N ASN A 270 0.44 3.75 13.34
CA ASN A 270 1.70 4.29 13.82
C ASN A 270 2.05 5.56 13.03
N PRO A 271 2.28 6.71 13.70
CA PRO A 271 2.66 7.94 13.02
C PRO A 271 3.98 7.79 12.27
N LEU A 272 3.99 8.24 11.02
CA LEU A 272 5.20 8.34 10.19
C LEU A 272 5.76 9.76 10.30
N GLN A 273 7.05 9.85 10.59
CA GLN A 273 7.78 11.12 10.57
C GLN A 273 8.71 11.16 9.37
N PHE A 274 8.86 12.33 8.74
CA PHE A 274 9.77 12.51 7.61
C PHE A 274 10.84 13.54 7.95
N GLN A 275 12.07 13.30 7.51
CA GLN A 275 13.22 14.16 7.80
C GLN A 275 12.98 15.61 7.35
N THR A 276 12.49 15.78 6.12
CA THR A 276 12.13 17.07 5.52
C THR A 276 11.17 17.87 6.42
N CYS A 277 10.11 17.22 6.90
CA CYS A 277 9.11 17.84 7.76
C CYS A 277 9.64 18.15 9.16
N GLN A 278 10.42 17.24 9.75
CA GLN A 278 10.98 17.43 11.09
C GLN A 278 11.97 18.61 11.11
N GLN A 279 12.83 18.71 10.10
CA GLN A 279 13.76 19.83 9.97
C GLN A 279 13.02 21.16 9.81
N SER A 280 12.01 21.21 8.94
CA SER A 280 11.20 22.41 8.72
C SER A 280 10.43 22.83 9.97
N ASN A 281 9.83 21.88 10.70
CA ASN A 281 9.14 22.16 11.96
C ASN A 281 10.09 22.73 13.03
N ILE A 282 11.32 22.21 13.14
CA ILE A 282 12.33 22.75 14.06
C ILE A 282 12.72 24.18 13.67
N GLN A 283 12.97 24.42 12.37
CA GLN A 283 13.32 25.75 11.87
C GLN A 283 12.21 26.78 12.11
N LYS A 284 10.94 26.36 12.02
CA LYS A 284 9.76 27.20 12.28
C LYS A 284 9.38 27.30 13.76
N GLY A 285 10.14 26.68 14.68
CA GLY A 285 9.84 26.69 16.11
C GLY A 285 8.61 25.89 16.53
N LEU A 286 8.14 24.96 15.69
CA LEU A 286 6.96 24.12 15.93
C LEU A 286 7.28 22.82 16.71
N GLY A 287 8.56 22.55 16.98
CA GLY A 287 9.03 21.37 17.70
C GLY A 287 9.12 20.10 16.83
N LYS A 288 9.28 18.94 17.47
CA LYS A 288 9.42 17.62 16.79
C LYS A 288 8.08 16.93 16.55
N GLY A 289 7.08 17.67 16.08
CA GLY A 289 5.73 17.12 15.85
C GLY A 289 5.69 16.02 14.77
N TYR A 290 4.75 15.08 14.89
CA TYR A 290 4.49 14.00 13.94
C TYR A 290 3.61 14.45 12.76
N PHE A 291 3.80 15.68 12.28
CA PHE A 291 3.03 16.24 11.17
C PHE A 291 3.95 16.98 10.21
N CYS A 292 3.49 17.13 8.98
CA CYS A 292 4.09 18.02 8.00
C CYS A 292 3.18 19.23 7.78
N GLN A 293 3.73 20.42 7.55
CA GLN A 293 2.96 21.42 6.80
C GLN A 293 2.78 20.91 5.37
N LEU A 294 1.72 21.34 4.69
CA LEU A 294 1.44 20.89 3.32
C LEU A 294 2.65 21.01 2.39
N ASP A 295 3.34 22.15 2.39
CA ASP A 295 4.44 22.39 1.47
C ASP A 295 5.67 21.54 1.80
N ASP A 296 5.96 21.33 3.09
CA ASP A 296 7.05 20.46 3.54
C ASP A 296 6.77 18.98 3.19
N PHE A 297 5.49 18.56 3.24
CA PHE A 297 5.06 17.23 2.81
C PHE A 297 5.23 17.04 1.29
N LEU A 298 4.85 18.05 0.50
CA LEU A 298 5.01 18.02 -0.95
C LEU A 298 6.48 18.04 -1.37
N GLU A 299 7.32 18.79 -0.65
CA GLU A 299 8.76 18.76 -0.82
C GLU A 299 9.32 17.36 -0.54
N HIS A 300 8.90 16.74 0.57
CA HIS A 300 9.30 15.37 0.91
C HIS A 300 8.93 14.37 -0.19
N LEU A 301 7.65 14.37 -0.61
CA LEU A 301 7.18 13.49 -1.68
C LEU A 301 7.92 13.75 -2.99
N SER A 302 8.17 15.02 -3.34
CA SER A 302 8.97 15.37 -4.50
C SER A 302 10.35 14.73 -4.39
N ASN A 303 11.04 14.87 -3.25
CA ASN A 303 12.40 14.37 -3.03
C ASN A 303 12.53 12.86 -3.21
N VAL A 304 11.58 12.07 -2.70
CA VAL A 304 11.61 10.61 -2.81
C VAL A 304 11.02 10.07 -4.11
N SER A 305 10.23 10.87 -4.82
CA SER A 305 9.64 10.49 -6.11
C SER A 305 10.68 10.42 -7.22
N PHE A 306 10.39 9.57 -8.21
CA PHE A 306 11.16 9.46 -9.44
C PHE A 306 11.31 10.82 -10.13
N LYS A 307 12.53 11.13 -10.55
CA LYS A 307 12.87 12.41 -11.21
C LYS A 307 12.87 12.23 -12.72
N GLY A 308 11.81 12.66 -13.39
CA GLY A 308 11.75 12.69 -14.86
C GLY A 308 10.37 12.34 -15.41
N ASP A 309 10.34 11.98 -16.70
CA ASP A 309 9.14 11.48 -17.36
C ASP A 309 8.90 10.02 -16.96
N ILE A 310 8.00 9.84 -15.99
CA ILE A 310 7.64 8.53 -15.45
C ILE A 310 7.03 7.59 -16.50
N THR A 311 6.28 8.13 -17.46
CA THR A 311 5.66 7.33 -18.51
C THR A 311 6.74 6.78 -19.43
N LYS A 312 7.67 7.64 -19.86
CA LYS A 312 8.81 7.23 -20.68
C LYS A 312 9.72 6.25 -19.94
N ALA A 313 10.00 6.48 -18.66
CA ALA A 313 10.83 5.59 -17.86
C ALA A 313 10.19 4.20 -17.68
N CYS A 314 8.89 4.14 -17.39
CA CYS A 314 8.17 2.88 -17.29
C CYS A 314 8.11 2.07 -18.60
N GLN A 315 8.19 2.75 -19.76
CA GLN A 315 8.21 2.12 -21.08
C GLN A 315 9.59 1.58 -21.50
N GLN A 316 10.65 1.90 -20.76
CA GLN A 316 11.97 1.36 -21.05
C GLN A 316 11.96 -0.15 -20.82
N GLN A 317 12.58 -0.89 -21.74
CA GLN A 317 12.81 -2.31 -21.55
C GLN A 317 13.81 -2.50 -20.41
N TRP A 318 13.43 -3.28 -19.40
CA TRP A 318 14.38 -3.65 -18.37
C TRP A 318 15.34 -4.72 -18.92
N THR A 319 16.63 -4.55 -18.68
CA THR A 319 17.66 -5.54 -19.04
C THR A 319 18.32 -6.02 -17.75
N PRO A 320 18.31 -7.35 -17.47
CA PRO A 320 19.06 -7.89 -16.36
C PRO A 320 20.52 -7.47 -16.44
N PRO A 321 21.19 -7.12 -15.33
CA PRO A 321 22.63 -6.90 -15.34
C PRO A 321 23.32 -8.18 -15.84
N ASP A 322 24.27 -8.04 -16.77
CA ASP A 322 25.06 -9.19 -17.24
C ASP A 322 25.68 -9.89 -16.02
N ASN A 323 25.45 -11.20 -15.89
CA ASN A 323 25.99 -12.07 -14.83
C ASN A 323 27.53 -12.12 -14.77
N ASN A 324 28.23 -11.31 -15.58
CA ASN A 324 29.68 -11.19 -15.67
C ASN A 324 30.28 -10.08 -14.77
N PHE A 325 29.49 -9.38 -13.93
CA PHE A 325 30.05 -8.34 -13.06
C PHE A 325 30.68 -8.90 -11.78
N THR A 326 32.02 -8.98 -11.84
CA THR A 326 32.96 -8.88 -10.72
C THR A 326 32.55 -7.74 -9.77
N GLN A 327 32.66 -8.03 -8.47
CA GLN A 327 32.34 -7.16 -7.32
C GLN A 327 32.58 -5.67 -7.60
N ARG A 328 31.49 -4.88 -7.70
CA ARG A 328 31.61 -3.42 -7.53
C ARG A 328 31.74 -3.12 -6.04
N PRO A 329 32.66 -2.22 -5.64
CA PRO A 329 32.82 -1.83 -4.25
C PRO A 329 31.56 -1.09 -3.77
N PHE A 330 31.06 -1.50 -2.62
CA PHE A 330 29.92 -0.93 -1.93
C PHE A 330 30.07 0.59 -1.76
N LEU A 331 29.01 1.33 -2.11
CA LEU A 331 28.76 2.65 -1.56
C LEU A 331 28.18 2.44 -0.17
N ASN A 332 28.97 2.75 0.86
CA ASN A 332 28.48 2.85 2.23
C ASN A 332 27.39 3.93 2.29
N LEU A 333 26.20 3.55 2.72
CA LEU A 333 25.16 4.46 3.23
C LEU A 333 25.46 4.83 4.67
#